data_AF-A0A950V8D1-F1
#
_entry.id   AF-A0A950V8D1-F1
#
_cell.length_a   1.000
_cell.length_b   1.000
_cell.length_c   1.000
_cell.angle_alpha   90.00
_cell.angle_beta   90.00
_cell.angle_gamma   90.00
#
_symmetry.space_group_name_H-M   'P 1'
#
loop_
_entity.id
_entity.type
_entity.pdbx_description
1 polymer ?
#
loop_
_entity_poly.entity_id
_entity_poly.type
_entity_poly.pdbx_seq_one_letter_code
_entity_poly.pdbx_strand_id
1 'polypeptide(L)' 'MLRRWQIRLELLNEAEIAELEQFFAEQQGDYGAFAFPDPFSGAPVPNCRFAAPQFVSEYTGVDESSTVIWVIETNG' A
#
# COMPACT_ATOMS: atom_id res chain seq x y z
N MET A 1 -2.71 -20.86 3.41
CA MET A 1 -1.54 -20.15 2.85
C MET A 1 -1.88 -18.68 2.87
N LEU A 2 -1.03 -17.84 3.45
CA LEU A 2 -1.30 -16.40 3.55
C LEU A 2 -1.01 -15.72 2.21
N ARG A 3 -1.87 -14.77 1.83
CA ARG A 3 -1.74 -14.01 0.58
C ARG A 3 -0.70 -12.89 0.72
N ARG A 4 -0.13 -12.51 -0.42
CA ARG A 4 0.74 -11.34 -0.56
C ARG A 4 0.52 -10.71 -1.92
N TRP A 5 0.53 -9.38 -1.95
CA TRP A 5 0.33 -8.61 -3.17
C TRP A 5 1.44 -7.57 -3.29
N GLN A 6 2.04 -7.48 -4.48
CA GLN A 6 2.87 -6.35 -4.85
C GLN A 6 1.98 -5.38 -5.61
N ILE A 7 1.84 -4.17 -5.07
CA ILE A 7 1.10 -3.09 -5.67
C ILE A 7 2.13 -2.14 -6.27
N ARG A 8 2.10 -1.99 -7.58
CA ARG A 8 2.94 -1.05 -8.32
C ARG A 8 2.03 0.03 -8.87
N LEU A 9 2.30 1.27 -8.49
CA LEU A 9 1.58 2.45 -8.96
C LEU A 9 2.58 3.36 -9.66
N GLU A 10 2.21 3.83 -10.84
CA GLU A 10 3.03 4.67 -11.71
C GLU A 10 2.19 5.85 -12.18
N LEU A 11 2.85 6.94 -12.59
CA LEU A 11 2.20 8.18 -13.06
C LEU A 11 1.25 8.80 -12.01
N LEU A 12 1.62 8.70 -10.74
CA LEU A 12 0.89 9.31 -9.63
C LEU A 12 1.17 10.81 -9.59
N ASN A 13 0.11 11.60 -9.54
CA ASN A 13 0.20 13.04 -9.33
C ASN A 13 0.51 13.38 -7.86
N GLU A 14 0.76 14.66 -7.56
CA GLU A 14 1.12 15.14 -6.21
C GLU A 14 0.04 14.85 -5.16
N ALA A 15 -1.23 14.91 -5.54
CA ALA A 15 -2.33 14.63 -4.62
C ALA A 15 -2.45 13.12 -4.33
N GLU A 16 -2.34 12.28 -5.35
CA GLU A 16 -2.43 10.82 -5.21
C GLU A 16 -1.30 10.26 -4.36
N ILE A 17 -0.06 10.72 -4.54
CA ILE A 17 1.05 10.25 -3.72
C ILE A 17 0.92 10.73 -2.26
N ALA A 18 0.42 11.95 -2.03
CA ALA A 18 0.15 12.45 -0.69
C ALA A 18 -0.95 11.66 0.03
N GLU A 19 -2.02 11.26 -0.69
CA GLU A 19 -3.06 10.39 -0.14
C GLU A 19 -2.50 9.01 0.25
N LEU A 20 -1.59 8.44 -0.55
CA LEU A 20 -0.95 7.16 -0.22
C LEU A 20 -0.02 7.26 0.98
N GLU A 21 0.75 8.35 1.10
CA GLU A 21 1.61 8.61 2.26
C GLU A 21 0.78 8.77 3.54
N GLN A 22 -0.33 9.52 3.46
CA GLN A 22 -1.27 9.68 4.56
C GLN A 22 -1.90 8.33 4.94
N PHE A 23 -2.39 7.56 3.97
CA PHE A 23 -2.95 6.24 4.22
C PHE A 23 -1.93 5.32 4.91
N PHE A 24 -0.68 5.30 4.45
CA PHE A 24 0.37 4.51 5.09
C PHE A 24 0.58 4.89 6.56
N ALA A 25 0.61 6.19 6.86
CA ALA A 25 0.75 6.70 8.22
C ALA A 25 -0.46 6.33 9.11
N GLU A 26 -1.68 6.47 8.59
CA GLU A 26 -2.92 6.12 9.30
C GLU A 26 -2.99 4.63 9.65
N GLN A 27 -2.52 3.76 8.76
CA GLN A 27 -2.42 2.32 9.02
C GLN A 27 -1.18 1.93 9.82
N GLN A 28 -0.39 2.88 10.31
CA GLN A 28 0.80 2.64 11.14
C GLN A 28 1.84 1.73 10.45
N GLY A 29 1.99 1.84 9.12
CA GLY A 29 2.96 1.06 8.35
C GLY A 29 2.84 -0.46 8.54
N ASP A 30 3.92 -1.11 8.95
CA ASP A 30 3.97 -2.57 9.17
C ASP A 30 3.45 -3.02 10.56
N TYR A 31 3.09 -2.08 11.43
CA TYR A 31 2.56 -2.37 12.77
C TYR A 31 1.04 -2.48 12.82
N GLY A 32 0.32 -1.71 12.01
CA GLY A 32 -1.14 -1.72 11.99
C GLY A 32 -1.70 -2.77 11.03
N ALA A 33 -2.92 -3.22 11.34
CA ALA A 33 -3.67 -4.14 10.52
C ALA A 33 -4.91 -3.46 9.93
N PHE A 34 -5.22 -3.77 8.68
CA PHE A 34 -6.37 -3.25 7.96
C PHE A 34 -7.00 -4.32 7.05
N ALA A 35 -8.23 -4.05 6.60
CA ALA A 35 -8.86 -4.88 5.59
C ALA A 35 -8.41 -4.41 4.19
N PHE A 36 -7.87 -5.33 3.40
CA PHE A 36 -7.41 -5.03 2.04
C PHE A 36 -8.29 -5.77 1.02
N PRO A 37 -8.88 -5.07 0.02
CA PRO A 37 -9.64 -5.74 -1.03
C PRO A 37 -8.69 -6.54 -1.92
N ASP A 38 -8.98 -7.83 -2.10
CA ASP A 38 -8.21 -8.67 -3.03
C ASP A 38 -8.32 -8.10 -4.45
N PRO A 39 -7.20 -7.78 -5.14
CA PRO A 39 -7.24 -7.08 -6.44
C PRO A 39 -7.91 -7.86 -7.58
N PHE A 40 -8.09 -9.17 -7.44
CA PHE A 40 -8.68 -10.02 -8.48
C PHE A 40 -10.18 -10.24 -8.27
N SER A 41 -10.60 -10.40 -7.01
CA SER A 41 -11.98 -10.72 -6.66
C SER A 41 -12.76 -9.53 -6.09
N GLY A 42 -12.07 -8.48 -5.65
CA GLY A 42 -12.65 -7.34 -4.93
C GLY A 42 -13.12 -7.67 -3.51
N ALA A 43 -12.97 -8.90 -3.06
CA ALA A 43 -13.43 -9.31 -1.74
C ALA A 43 -12.54 -8.74 -0.63
N PRO A 44 -13.09 -8.21 0.47
CA PRO A 44 -12.28 -7.70 1.57
C PRO A 44 -11.56 -8.86 2.28
N VAL A 45 -10.24 -8.76 2.40
CA VAL A 45 -9.40 -9.69 3.17
C VAL A 45 -9.00 -9.00 4.48
N PRO A 46 -9.44 -9.52 5.65
CA PRO A 46 -9.06 -8.95 6.95
C PRO A 46 -7.60 -9.26 7.31
N ASN A 47 -7.11 -8.62 8.37
CA ASN A 47 -5.79 -8.87 8.96
C ASN A 47 -4.62 -8.71 7.98
N CYS A 48 -4.72 -7.74 7.06
CA CYS A 48 -3.64 -7.37 6.17
C CYS A 48 -2.77 -6.27 6.79
N ARG A 49 -1.51 -6.19 6.40
CA ARG A 49 -0.60 -5.09 6.78
C ARG A 49 0.36 -4.76 5.65
N PHE A 50 1.01 -3.61 5.73
CA PHE A 50 2.18 -3.34 4.90
C PHE A 50 3.35 -4.24 5.31
N ALA A 51 4.16 -4.66 4.34
CA ALA A 51 5.30 -5.54 4.59
C ALA A 51 6.61 -4.80 4.91
N ALA A 52 6.58 -3.47 5.01
CA ALA A 52 7.74 -2.62 5.26
C ALA A 52 7.40 -1.50 6.25
N PRO A 53 8.36 -1.10 7.12
CA PRO A 53 8.15 -0.05 8.11
C PRO A 53 8.20 1.36 7.53
N GLN A 54 8.60 1.51 6.27
CA GLN A 54 8.76 2.79 5.59
C GLN A 54 8.02 2.77 4.26
N PHE A 55 7.43 3.91 3.93
CA PHE A 55 6.90 4.19 2.60
C PHE A 55 8.03 4.74 1.73
N VAL A 56 8.15 4.22 0.51
CA VAL A 56 9.17 4.66 -0.46
C VAL A 56 8.47 5.04 -1.76
N SER A 57 8.70 6.27 -2.19
CA SER A 57 8.22 6.84 -3.45
C SER A 57 9.40 7.36 -4.27
N GLU A 58 9.25 7.29 -5.59
CA GLU A 58 10.17 7.89 -6.55
C GLU A 58 9.46 9.06 -7.23
N TYR A 59 10.06 10.25 -7.18
CA TYR A 59 9.57 11.44 -7.89
C TYR A 59 10.36 11.59 -9.18
N THR A 60 9.74 11.28 -10.31
CA THR A 60 10.39 11.19 -11.63
C THR A 60 10.24 12.44 -12.46
N GLY A 61 9.28 13.30 -12.13
CA GLY A 61 9.01 14.56 -12.81
C GLY A 61 8.16 15.51 -11.98
N VAL A 62 7.76 16.63 -12.59
CA VAL A 62 6.72 17.49 -12.01
C VAL A 62 5.40 16.75 -12.11
N ASP A 63 4.71 16.59 -10.98
CA ASP A 63 3.42 15.88 -10.91
C ASP A 63 3.48 14.43 -11.42
N GLU A 64 4.67 13.81 -11.34
CA GLU A 64 4.89 12.44 -11.78
C GLU A 64 5.71 11.69 -10.72
N SER A 65 5.07 10.70 -10.11
CA SER A 65 5.68 9.84 -9.10
C SER A 65 5.28 8.37 -9.28
N SER A 66 6.03 7.50 -8.62
CA SER A 66 5.74 6.07 -8.58
C SER A 66 6.07 5.47 -7.22
N THR A 67 5.42 4.35 -6.89
CA THR A 67 5.73 3.60 -5.66
C THR A 67 5.45 2.11 -5.84
N VAL A 68 6.17 1.31 -5.06
CA VAL A 68 5.96 -0.14 -4.96
C VAL A 68 5.76 -0.51 -3.50
N ILE A 69 4.59 -1.07 -3.20
CA ILE A 69 4.19 -1.43 -1.84
C ILE A 69 3.83 -2.91 -1.80
N TRP A 70 4.19 -3.57 -0.72
CA TRP A 70 3.77 -4.93 -0.44
C TRP A 70 2.70 -4.94 0.64
N VAL A 71 1.58 -5.61 0.36
CA VAL A 71 0.54 -5.93 1.34
C VAL A 71 0.57 -7.43 1.59
N ILE A 72 0.54 -7.83 2.86
CA ILE A 72 0.54 -9.24 3.28
C ILE A 72 -0.62 -9.53 4.22
N GLU A 73 -1.25 -10.69 4.03
CA GLU A 73 -2.22 -11.25 4.98
C GLU A 73 -1.46 -11.82 6.18
N THR A 74 -2.00 -11.62 7.39
CA THR A 74 -1.45 -12.14 8.65
C THR A 74 -2.47 -13.06 9.33
N ASN A 75 -2.02 -13.86 10.30
CA ASN A 75 -2.88 -14.83 10.97
C ASN A 75 -3.87 -14.22 11.99
N GLY A 76 -3.82 -12.91 12.23
CA GLY A 76 -4.48 -12.26 13.36
C GLY A 76 -3.72 -12.42 14.67
#